data_AF-A0A4Q6BDU5-F1
#
_entry.id   AF-A0A4Q6BDU5-F1
#
_cell.length_a   1.000
_cell.length_b   1.000
_cell.length_c   1.000
_cell.angle_alpha   90.00
_cell.angle_beta   90.00
_cell.angle_gamma   90.00
#
_symmetry.space_group_name_H-M   'P 1'
#
loop_
_entity.id
_entity.type
_entity.pdbx_description
1 polymer ?
#
loop_
_entity_poly.entity_id
_entity_poly.type
_entity_poly.pdbx_seq_one_letter_code
_entity_poly.pdbx_strand_id
1 'polypeptide(L)'
;LFAKDAVVEISGQGVWRGPTGIRRWLDGIGAAGLSHGQLNDRGQNDVTVSIAPGGNEAFARGLEIGLLGEADQEKGWWEVAAFHTRFVKEDGVWKIRELRRFVVLKTDVFQGWARSRIEEPAPRGALAPDTPVPAADVARPGLAMPAFLGAHPVTGKPVARARAAKFVATRPLTGRIRDGARRAPATLAEARRRLARSAAFDGVTNISAAYGYYVDDSNAAGWANTMAAKGFKETPFQGYHIGRDRLIAARVRGKAPEKQAGISYHWLLQPVVLVSDDGRSATGRFRLFQPRTGKTVGKEGDFFAAQFWGGFYHDRYVLEDGAWKIWELTLDEPYIVPVAWKDGVWARAKDPAQPRAFGAGNADVDVAVKSLGRREQHFWGGTGEQKQWPSILPMW
;
A
#
# COMPACT_ATOMS: atom_id res chain seq x y z
N LEU A 1 17.37 4.62 -7.99
CA LEU A 1 16.09 5.19 -7.51
C LEU A 1 16.09 6.71 -7.56
N PHE A 2 16.99 7.38 -6.84
CA PHE A 2 17.11 8.84 -6.84
C PHE A 2 17.96 9.37 -8.01
N ALA A 3 17.68 10.59 -8.46
CA ALA A 3 18.54 11.35 -9.38
C ALA A 3 19.83 11.82 -8.67
N LYS A 4 20.88 12.18 -9.44
CA LYS A 4 22.17 12.58 -8.87
C LYS A 4 22.09 13.86 -8.03
N ASP A 5 21.23 14.79 -8.42
CA ASP A 5 20.99 16.05 -7.71
C ASP A 5 19.72 16.00 -6.84
N ALA A 6 19.26 14.80 -6.50
CA ALA A 6 18.03 14.63 -5.73
C ALA A 6 18.15 15.17 -4.31
N VAL A 7 17.00 15.48 -3.72
CA VAL A 7 16.90 15.91 -2.32
C VAL A 7 15.79 15.18 -1.59
N VAL A 8 15.97 15.00 -0.28
CA VAL A 8 14.94 14.58 0.66
C VAL A 8 14.70 15.71 1.65
N GLU A 9 13.45 16.13 1.80
CA GLU A 9 13.02 17.06 2.85
C GLU A 9 12.08 16.33 3.81
N ILE A 10 12.40 16.39 5.10
CA ILE A 10 11.51 15.96 6.17
C ILE A 10 11.11 17.19 6.98
N SER A 11 9.81 17.49 6.97
CA SER A 11 9.25 18.64 7.68
C SER A 11 9.66 18.65 9.15
N GLY A 12 10.17 19.79 9.63
CA GLY A 12 10.67 19.96 11.00
C GLY A 12 12.07 19.40 11.26
N GLN A 13 12.64 18.59 10.35
CA GLN A 13 13.97 18.00 10.54
C GLN A 13 15.03 18.63 9.64
N GLY A 14 14.81 18.72 8.32
CA GLY A 14 15.78 19.35 7.41
C GLY A 14 15.77 18.78 6.00
N VAL A 15 16.84 19.09 5.25
CA VAL A 15 17.04 18.66 3.86
C VAL A 15 18.37 17.92 3.71
N TRP A 16 18.32 16.77 3.06
CA TRP A 16 19.48 15.98 2.65
C TRP A 16 19.62 16.00 1.13
N ARG A 17 20.84 16.18 0.64
CA ARG A 17 21.13 16.44 -0.77
C ARG A 17 22.08 15.42 -1.36
N GLY A 18 21.77 15.01 -2.59
CA GLY A 18 22.56 14.06 -3.37
C GLY A 18 22.62 12.66 -2.73
N PRO A 19 23.33 11.73 -3.39
CA PRO A 19 23.40 10.33 -2.95
C PRO A 19 23.92 10.16 -1.52
N THR A 20 24.96 10.92 -1.14
CA THR A 20 25.55 10.84 0.20
C THR A 20 24.60 11.34 1.27
N GLY A 21 23.96 12.51 1.09
CA GLY A 21 22.99 13.03 2.05
C GLY A 21 21.79 12.09 2.19
N ILE A 22 21.24 11.62 1.07
CA ILE A 22 20.11 10.69 1.07
C ILE A 22 20.47 9.37 1.76
N ARG A 23 21.69 8.87 1.57
CA ARG A 23 22.15 7.68 2.29
C ARG A 23 22.18 7.91 3.80
N ARG A 24 22.71 9.05 4.27
CA ARG A 24 22.69 9.40 5.70
C ARG A 24 21.27 9.49 6.25
N TRP A 25 20.32 10.06 5.49
CA TRP A 25 18.92 10.05 5.89
C TRP A 25 18.36 8.62 6.02
N LEU A 26 18.61 7.75 5.04
CA LEU A 26 18.17 6.35 5.09
C LEU A 26 18.79 5.60 6.29
N ASP A 27 20.07 5.82 6.58
CA ASP A 27 20.76 5.24 7.74
C ASP A 27 20.16 5.72 9.06
N GLY A 28 19.55 6.92 9.08
CA GLY A 28 18.82 7.45 10.22
C GLY A 28 17.43 6.82 10.44
N ILE A 29 16.88 6.09 9.46
CA ILE A 29 15.60 5.38 9.61
C ILE A 29 15.80 4.08 10.39
N GLY A 30 16.91 3.39 10.16
CA GLY A 30 17.23 2.13 10.81
C GLY A 30 18.26 1.31 10.04
N ALA A 31 18.78 0.25 10.68
CA ALA A 31 19.68 -0.70 10.04
C ALA A 31 18.97 -1.49 8.92
N ALA A 32 19.75 -2.02 7.98
CA ALA A 32 19.22 -2.91 6.96
C ALA A 32 18.78 -4.25 7.57
N GLY A 33 17.63 -4.76 7.14
CA GLY A 33 17.00 -5.96 7.70
C GLY A 33 15.91 -5.62 8.72
N LEU A 34 15.08 -6.59 9.04
CA LEU A 34 14.11 -6.51 10.14
C LEU A 34 14.62 -7.36 11.30
N SER A 35 14.41 -6.87 12.52
CA SER A 35 14.51 -7.69 13.74
C SER A 35 13.14 -8.22 14.13
N HIS A 36 13.11 -9.28 14.94
CA HIS A 36 11.88 -9.77 15.55
C HIS A 36 11.14 -8.63 16.26
N GLY A 37 9.82 -8.57 16.12
CA GLY A 37 8.98 -7.54 16.74
C GLY A 37 9.11 -6.14 16.16
N GLN A 38 10.00 -5.91 15.18
CA GLN A 38 10.13 -4.61 14.53
C GLN A 38 9.07 -4.43 13.44
N LEU A 39 8.24 -3.39 13.57
CA LEU A 39 7.32 -2.94 12.54
C LEU A 39 7.72 -1.56 12.04
N ASN A 40 7.90 -1.43 10.72
CA ASN A 40 8.08 -0.15 10.04
C ASN A 40 7.28 -0.16 8.75
N ASP A 41 5.97 -0.35 8.88
CA ASP A 41 5.08 -0.37 7.74
C ASP A 41 4.54 1.03 7.43
N ARG A 42 4.65 1.44 6.17
CA ARG A 42 4.32 2.80 5.71
C ARG A 42 3.45 2.73 4.47
N GLY A 43 2.18 2.40 4.66
CA GLY A 43 1.20 2.29 3.59
C GLY A 43 0.89 3.65 2.97
N GLN A 44 0.90 3.74 1.64
CA GLN A 44 0.55 4.96 0.92
C GLN A 44 -0.83 4.84 0.27
N ASN A 45 -1.64 5.89 0.35
CA ASN A 45 -2.97 5.94 -0.24
C ASN A 45 -3.28 7.32 -0.83
N ASP A 46 -4.41 7.39 -1.54
CA ASP A 46 -4.93 8.62 -2.17
C ASP A 46 -3.90 9.35 -3.05
N VAL A 47 -3.10 8.56 -3.77
CA VAL A 47 -2.00 9.08 -4.58
C VAL A 47 -2.54 9.67 -5.88
N THR A 48 -2.25 10.95 -6.08
CA THR A 48 -2.48 11.67 -7.33
C THR A 48 -1.14 11.89 -8.03
N VAL A 49 -1.14 11.77 -9.36
CA VAL A 49 0.03 11.99 -10.20
C VAL A 49 -0.29 13.01 -11.27
N SER A 50 0.61 13.96 -11.48
CA SER A 50 0.58 14.91 -12.59
C SER A 50 1.87 14.80 -13.38
N ILE A 51 1.77 14.70 -14.71
CA ILE A 51 2.92 14.66 -15.61
C ILE A 51 3.01 16.00 -16.32
N ALA A 52 4.17 16.64 -16.27
CA ALA A 52 4.41 17.90 -16.95
C ALA A 52 4.34 17.74 -18.48
N PRO A 53 4.00 18.79 -19.25
CA PRO A 53 3.86 18.71 -20.72
C PRO A 53 5.07 18.13 -21.46
N GLY A 54 6.29 18.35 -20.94
CA GLY A 54 7.53 17.79 -21.50
C GLY A 54 7.68 16.27 -21.36
N GLY A 55 6.80 15.60 -20.60
CA GLY A 55 6.76 14.14 -20.45
C GLY A 55 7.95 13.53 -19.70
N ASN A 56 8.80 14.35 -19.10
CA ASN A 56 10.00 13.95 -18.38
C ASN A 56 10.09 14.52 -16.96
N GLU A 57 9.05 15.23 -16.51
CA GLU A 57 8.88 15.68 -15.14
C GLU A 57 7.49 15.24 -14.68
N ALA A 58 7.39 14.77 -13.45
CA ALA A 58 6.13 14.40 -12.84
C ALA A 58 6.12 14.74 -11.35
N PHE A 59 4.92 14.88 -10.80
CA PHE A 59 4.70 15.08 -9.38
C PHE A 59 3.74 14.01 -8.87
N ALA A 60 3.99 13.49 -7.67
CA ALA A 60 3.05 12.64 -6.94
C ALA A 60 2.78 13.23 -5.56
N ARG A 61 1.52 13.21 -5.16
CA ARG A 61 1.07 13.64 -3.83
C ARG A 61 0.10 12.62 -3.28
N GLY A 62 0.25 12.25 -2.02
CA GLY A 62 -0.67 11.35 -1.34
C GLY A 62 -0.51 11.41 0.16
N LEU A 63 -1.16 10.47 0.82
CA LEU A 63 -1.06 10.26 2.26
C LEU A 63 -0.26 8.99 2.54
N GLU A 64 0.38 8.97 3.71
CA GLU A 64 1.09 7.83 4.25
C GLU A 64 0.57 7.55 5.65
N ILE A 65 0.24 6.28 5.92
CA ILE A 65 -0.11 5.75 7.23
C ILE A 65 1.06 4.89 7.69
N GLY A 66 1.72 5.35 8.76
CA GLY A 66 2.80 4.63 9.43
C GLY A 66 2.27 3.77 10.58
N LEU A 67 2.51 2.48 10.50
CA LEU A 67 2.37 1.50 11.57
C LEU A 67 3.79 1.17 12.03
N LEU A 68 4.22 1.74 13.14
CA LEU A 68 5.60 1.63 13.61
C LEU A 68 5.61 0.94 14.98
N GLY A 69 6.59 0.10 15.28
CA GLY A 69 6.64 -0.54 16.60
C GLY A 69 7.83 -1.42 16.85
N GLU A 70 8.02 -1.71 18.13
CA GLU A 70 9.02 -2.63 18.69
C GLU A 70 8.26 -3.52 19.69
N ALA A 71 7.67 -4.62 19.22
CA ALA A 71 6.71 -5.43 19.97
C ALA A 71 7.34 -6.11 21.20
N ASP A 72 8.61 -6.49 21.10
CA ASP A 72 9.37 -7.07 22.22
C ASP A 72 9.57 -6.07 23.37
N GLN A 73 9.54 -4.78 23.05
CA GLN A 73 9.62 -3.69 24.02
C GLN A 73 8.24 -3.11 24.38
N GLU A 74 7.17 -3.69 23.82
CA GLU A 74 5.80 -3.21 23.92
C GLU A 74 5.62 -1.74 23.51
N LYS A 75 6.26 -1.33 22.41
CA LYS A 75 6.16 0.03 21.87
C LYS A 75 5.49 0.04 20.50
N GLY A 76 4.65 1.04 20.25
CA GLY A 76 4.03 1.25 18.94
C GLY A 76 3.59 2.68 18.72
N TRP A 77 3.59 3.09 17.47
CA TRP A 77 3.22 4.44 17.05
C TRP A 77 2.38 4.43 15.78
N TRP A 78 1.30 5.19 15.81
CA TRP A 78 0.60 5.61 14.59
C TRP A 78 1.26 6.87 14.05
N GLU A 79 1.42 6.93 12.73
CA GLU A 79 1.90 8.12 12.03
C GLU A 79 1.01 8.40 10.82
N VAL A 80 0.72 9.67 10.58
CA VAL A 80 0.07 10.13 9.36
C VAL A 80 0.93 11.23 8.77
N ALA A 81 1.30 11.09 7.50
CA ALA A 81 2.02 12.12 6.78
C ALA A 81 1.39 12.38 5.41
N ALA A 82 1.57 13.59 4.91
CA ALA A 82 1.40 13.88 3.49
C ALA A 82 2.77 13.86 2.81
N PHE A 83 2.86 13.29 1.62
CA PHE A 83 4.06 13.36 0.81
C PHE A 83 3.81 14.17 -0.46
N HIS A 84 4.87 14.81 -0.94
CA HIS A 84 4.91 15.50 -2.21
C HIS A 84 6.24 15.20 -2.90
N THR A 85 6.20 14.44 -3.98
CA THR A 85 7.39 13.93 -4.65
C THR A 85 7.47 14.48 -6.05
N ARG A 86 8.63 15.00 -6.44
CA ARG A 86 8.96 15.42 -7.81
C ARG A 86 9.87 14.38 -8.44
N PHE A 87 9.58 14.00 -9.68
CA PHE A 87 10.30 13.00 -10.44
C PHE A 87 10.89 13.62 -11.71
N VAL A 88 12.01 13.04 -12.14
CA VAL A 88 12.62 13.31 -13.45
C VAL A 88 12.78 12.01 -14.21
N LYS A 89 12.54 12.04 -15.52
CA LYS A 89 12.83 10.92 -16.41
C LYS A 89 14.20 11.10 -17.05
N GLU A 90 15.14 10.24 -16.70
CA GLU A 90 16.51 10.22 -17.22
C GLU A 90 16.71 8.89 -17.97
N ASP A 91 17.13 8.95 -19.24
CA ASP A 91 17.39 7.77 -20.07
C ASP A 91 16.23 6.77 -20.12
N GLY A 92 15.00 7.29 -20.15
CA GLY A 92 13.78 6.48 -20.18
C GLY A 92 13.30 5.98 -18.80
N VAL A 93 14.07 6.20 -17.73
CA VAL A 93 13.77 5.73 -16.37
C VAL A 93 13.33 6.89 -15.48
N TRP A 94 12.20 6.73 -14.79
CA TRP A 94 11.77 7.70 -13.78
C TRP A 94 12.60 7.56 -12.51
N LYS A 95 13.11 8.69 -12.01
CA LYS A 95 13.89 8.79 -10.79
C LYS A 95 13.28 9.82 -9.86
N ILE A 96 13.41 9.59 -8.55
CA ILE A 96 13.01 10.56 -7.53
C ILE A 96 14.01 11.72 -7.55
N ARG A 97 13.53 12.94 -7.75
CA ARG A 97 14.34 14.16 -7.71
C ARG A 97 14.11 14.95 -6.44
N GLU A 98 12.88 15.01 -5.94
CA GLU A 98 12.57 15.59 -4.64
C GLU A 98 11.61 14.67 -3.91
N LEU A 99 11.98 14.15 -2.75
CA LEU A 99 11.06 13.45 -1.85
C LEU A 99 10.80 14.38 -0.67
N ARG A 100 9.55 14.79 -0.47
CA ARG A 100 9.20 15.73 0.59
C ARG A 100 8.09 15.14 1.44
N ARG A 101 8.34 15.01 2.75
CA ARG A 101 7.44 14.33 3.69
C ARG A 101 7.06 15.26 4.84
N PHE A 102 5.76 15.38 5.08
CA PHE A 102 5.17 16.32 6.02
C PHE A 102 4.34 15.55 7.05
N VAL A 103 4.92 15.30 8.22
CA VAL A 103 4.25 14.59 9.32
C VAL A 103 3.10 15.46 9.85
N VAL A 104 1.88 14.94 9.73
CA VAL A 104 0.67 15.59 10.24
C VAL A 104 0.47 15.23 11.71
N LEU A 105 0.69 13.95 12.03
CA LEU A 105 0.52 13.37 13.35
C LEU A 105 1.48 12.20 13.53
N LYS A 106 2.07 12.10 14.71
CA LYS A 106 2.65 10.86 15.24
C LYS A 106 2.21 10.72 16.69
N THR A 107 1.81 9.53 17.11
CA THR A 107 1.21 9.31 18.43
C THR A 107 1.51 7.91 18.95
N ASP A 108 1.70 7.78 20.26
CA ASP A 108 1.79 6.50 20.94
C ASP A 108 0.47 5.73 20.85
N VAL A 109 0.51 4.44 20.50
CA VAL A 109 -0.70 3.63 20.25
C VAL A 109 -1.56 3.45 21.50
N PHE A 110 -1.00 3.51 22.71
CA PHE A 110 -1.74 3.31 23.96
C PHE A 110 -2.36 4.62 24.47
N GLN A 111 -1.68 5.75 24.25
CA GLN A 111 -2.20 7.06 24.64
C GLN A 111 -3.22 7.61 23.64
N GLY A 112 -3.01 7.31 22.35
CA GLY A 112 -3.81 7.82 21.25
C GLY A 112 -3.63 9.32 20.99
N TRP A 113 -4.08 9.76 19.82
CA TRP A 113 -3.88 11.11 19.28
C TRP A 113 -4.44 12.28 20.12
N ALA A 114 -5.37 11.99 21.03
CA ALA A 114 -5.99 12.98 21.91
C ALA A 114 -5.08 13.34 23.10
N ARG A 115 -4.14 12.45 23.44
CA ARG A 115 -3.25 12.60 24.60
C ARG A 115 -1.77 12.59 24.23
N SER A 116 -1.42 12.10 23.04
CA SER A 116 -0.04 11.95 22.59
C SER A 116 0.18 12.61 21.23
N ARG A 117 1.22 13.46 21.16
CA ARG A 117 1.79 14.02 19.94
C ARG A 117 3.31 13.93 20.05
N ILE A 118 3.91 13.21 19.12
CA ILE A 118 5.35 13.03 19.04
C ILE A 118 5.88 13.91 17.91
N GLU A 119 6.84 14.75 18.24
CA GLU A 119 7.57 15.59 17.29
C GLU A 119 9.02 15.14 17.28
N GLU A 120 9.47 14.62 16.15
CA GLU A 120 10.84 14.14 16.01
C GLU A 120 11.78 15.32 15.71
N PRO A 121 12.79 15.56 16.54
CA PRO A 121 13.74 16.63 16.29
C PRO A 121 14.61 16.33 15.07
N ALA A 122 15.21 17.38 14.50
CA ALA A 122 16.27 17.20 13.51
C ALA A 122 17.40 16.32 14.07
N PRO A 123 17.85 15.28 13.34
CA PRO A 123 18.99 14.49 13.76
C PRO A 123 20.26 15.35 13.77
N ARG A 124 21.24 14.95 14.59
CA ARG A 124 22.50 15.66 14.80
C ARG A 124 23.70 14.79 14.44
N GLY A 125 24.89 15.39 14.44
CA GLY A 125 26.14 14.68 14.19
C GLY A 125 26.18 14.06 12.80
N ALA A 126 26.60 12.80 12.70
CA ALA A 126 26.79 12.10 11.42
C ALA A 126 25.50 11.97 10.58
N LEU A 127 24.32 12.05 11.19
CA LEU A 127 23.02 11.93 10.51
C LEU A 127 22.39 13.29 10.21
N ALA A 128 23.05 14.40 10.56
CA ALA A 128 22.50 15.74 10.41
C ALA A 128 22.09 16.04 8.96
N PRO A 129 21.00 16.81 8.76
CA PRO A 129 20.64 17.32 7.45
C PRO A 129 21.73 18.29 6.93
N ASP A 130 21.84 18.42 5.62
CA ASP A 130 22.78 19.37 4.99
C ASP A 130 22.35 20.81 5.22
N THR A 131 21.05 21.07 5.23
CA THR A 131 20.47 22.39 5.53
C THR A 131 19.17 22.25 6.32
N PRO A 132 18.75 23.29 7.08
CA PRO A 132 17.40 23.35 7.63
C PRO A 132 16.32 23.29 6.54
N VAL A 133 15.08 23.05 6.97
CA VAL A 133 13.89 23.18 6.13
C VAL A 133 13.81 24.62 5.57
N PRO A 134 13.50 24.82 4.27
CA PRO A 134 13.32 26.15 3.70
C PRO A 134 12.27 26.96 4.47
N ALA A 135 12.49 28.26 4.68
CA ALA A 135 11.54 29.12 5.42
C ALA A 135 10.11 29.11 4.84
N ALA A 136 9.99 28.93 3.52
CA ALA A 136 8.70 28.77 2.84
C ALA A 136 7.94 27.52 3.29
N ASP A 137 8.64 26.47 3.70
CA ASP A 137 8.11 25.16 4.06
C ASP A 137 8.02 24.93 5.57
N VAL A 138 8.57 25.84 6.38
CA VAL A 138 8.39 25.83 7.84
C VAL A 138 6.93 26.09 8.19
N ALA A 139 6.28 25.14 8.85
CA ALA A 139 4.94 25.28 9.40
C ALA A 139 4.91 24.73 10.83
N ARG A 140 3.91 25.15 11.61
CA ARG A 140 3.65 24.53 12.92
C ARG A 140 3.38 23.02 12.73
N PRO A 141 3.81 22.17 13.68
CA PRO A 141 3.55 20.74 13.63
C PRO A 141 2.08 20.41 13.32
N GLY A 142 1.84 19.53 12.36
CA GLY A 142 0.49 19.17 11.91
C GLY A 142 -0.25 20.20 11.06
N LEU A 143 0.34 21.38 10.78
CA LEU A 143 -0.30 22.44 9.99
C LEU A 143 0.37 22.68 8.63
N ALA A 144 1.38 21.88 8.28
CA ALA A 144 1.95 21.83 6.94
C ALA A 144 0.94 21.19 5.97
N MET A 145 0.55 21.90 4.93
CA MET A 145 -0.33 21.41 3.87
C MET A 145 0.42 21.44 2.54
N PRO A 146 0.98 20.31 2.09
CA PRO A 146 1.72 20.28 0.83
C PRO A 146 0.83 20.66 -0.34
N ALA A 147 1.39 21.45 -1.26
CA ALA A 147 0.70 21.97 -2.43
C ALA A 147 -0.06 20.86 -3.17
N PHE A 148 -1.28 21.17 -3.61
CA PHE A 148 -2.07 20.27 -4.43
C PHE A 148 -1.57 20.30 -5.88
N LEU A 149 -1.63 19.16 -6.57
CA LEU A 149 -1.16 19.02 -7.95
C LEU A 149 -2.14 19.56 -8.99
N GLY A 150 -3.32 20.02 -8.56
CA GLY A 150 -4.37 20.52 -9.43
C GLY A 150 -5.42 21.30 -8.66
N ALA A 151 -6.42 21.77 -9.39
CA ALA A 151 -7.57 22.44 -8.81
C ALA A 151 -8.44 21.46 -8.00
N HIS A 152 -9.32 22.01 -7.18
CA HIS A 152 -10.32 21.24 -6.46
C HIS A 152 -11.21 20.47 -7.45
N PRO A 153 -11.30 19.13 -7.39
CA PRO A 153 -11.90 18.32 -8.46
C PRO A 153 -13.38 18.59 -8.68
N VAL A 154 -14.11 19.01 -7.64
CA VAL A 154 -15.56 19.35 -7.75
C VAL A 154 -15.80 20.78 -8.25
N THR A 155 -14.97 21.75 -7.88
CA THR A 155 -15.27 23.17 -8.12
C THR A 155 -14.43 23.80 -9.22
N GLY A 156 -13.34 23.13 -9.64
CA GLY A 156 -12.36 23.67 -10.60
C GLY A 156 -11.56 24.86 -10.08
N LYS A 157 -11.73 25.27 -8.83
CA LYS A 157 -11.02 26.41 -8.21
C LYS A 157 -9.76 25.97 -7.46
N PRO A 158 -8.79 26.86 -7.23
CA PRO A 158 -7.67 26.58 -6.32
C PRO A 158 -8.18 26.13 -4.95
N VAL A 159 -7.53 25.13 -4.36
CA VAL A 159 -7.88 24.66 -3.02
C VAL A 159 -7.60 25.77 -2.01
N ALA A 160 -8.61 26.14 -1.22
CA ALA A 160 -8.45 27.13 -0.16
C ALA A 160 -7.79 26.50 1.07
N ARG A 161 -6.97 27.28 1.79
CA ARG A 161 -6.44 26.85 3.08
C ARG A 161 -7.52 26.85 4.14
N ALA A 162 -7.55 25.81 4.98
CA ALA A 162 -8.37 25.79 6.18
C ALA A 162 -7.63 26.44 7.35
N ARG A 163 -8.27 27.40 8.03
CA ARG A 163 -7.84 27.95 9.33
C ARG A 163 -6.34 28.35 9.35
N ALA A 164 -5.57 27.69 10.20
CA ALA A 164 -4.17 27.95 10.51
C ALA A 164 -3.17 27.15 9.65
N ALA A 165 -3.64 26.35 8.70
CA ALA A 165 -2.77 25.57 7.82
C ALA A 165 -1.95 26.49 6.91
N LYS A 166 -0.71 26.10 6.65
CA LYS A 166 0.20 26.79 5.73
C LYS A 166 0.45 25.91 4.52
N PHE A 167 0.29 26.47 3.32
CA PHE A 167 0.75 25.82 2.11
C PHE A 167 2.26 25.74 2.09
N VAL A 168 2.77 24.53 1.90
CA VAL A 168 4.20 24.20 1.78
C VAL A 168 4.42 23.42 0.48
N ALA A 169 5.66 23.19 0.11
CA ALA A 169 6.03 22.57 -1.16
C ALA A 169 5.47 23.28 -2.41
N THR A 170 5.27 24.59 -2.32
CA THR A 170 4.75 25.41 -3.44
C THR A 170 5.81 25.74 -4.49
N ARG A 171 7.09 25.50 -4.17
CA ARG A 171 8.23 25.70 -5.07
C ARG A 171 9.14 24.47 -5.04
N PRO A 172 9.72 24.09 -6.19
CA PRO A 172 10.72 23.02 -6.22
C PRO A 172 11.99 23.39 -5.44
N LEU A 173 12.64 22.38 -4.87
CA LEU A 173 13.91 22.50 -4.15
C LEU A 173 15.14 22.31 -5.04
N THR A 174 14.94 21.76 -6.24
CA THR A 174 15.99 21.51 -7.25
C THR A 174 15.76 22.35 -8.50
N GLY A 175 16.80 22.47 -9.32
CA GLY A 175 16.76 23.27 -10.54
C GLY A 175 15.68 22.83 -11.54
N ARG A 176 15.43 23.68 -12.54
CA ARG A 176 14.52 23.40 -13.65
C ARG A 176 14.94 22.11 -14.37
N ILE A 177 13.97 21.24 -14.64
CA ILE A 177 14.14 20.11 -15.54
C ILE A 177 13.93 20.65 -16.96
N ARG A 178 14.89 20.42 -17.86
CA ARG A 178 14.73 20.78 -19.28
C ARG A 178 13.61 19.92 -19.85
N ASP A 179 12.74 20.50 -20.68
CA ASP A 179 11.68 19.72 -21.31
C ASP A 179 12.25 18.54 -22.09
N GLY A 180 11.57 17.40 -22.00
CA GLY A 180 11.93 16.22 -22.75
C GLY A 180 11.85 16.50 -24.26
N ALA A 181 12.64 15.76 -25.04
CA ALA A 181 12.55 15.83 -26.48
C ALA A 181 11.10 15.56 -26.92
N ARG A 182 10.57 16.43 -27.78
CA ARG A 182 9.23 16.25 -28.34
C ARG A 182 9.19 14.89 -29.03
N ARG A 183 8.33 14.00 -28.55
CA ARG A 183 8.16 12.68 -29.17
C ARG A 183 7.69 12.86 -30.61
N ALA A 184 8.30 12.12 -31.53
CA ALA A 184 7.80 12.02 -32.89
C ALA A 184 6.32 11.56 -32.86
N PRO A 185 5.47 12.06 -33.78
CA PRO A 185 4.12 11.58 -33.92
C PRO A 185 4.09 10.06 -34.00
N ALA A 186 3.23 9.42 -33.21
CA ALA A 186 3.03 7.98 -33.28
C ALA A 186 2.20 7.64 -34.53
N THR A 187 2.46 6.48 -35.13
CA THR A 187 1.51 5.90 -36.09
C THR A 187 0.18 5.62 -35.40
N LEU A 188 -0.92 5.52 -36.15
CA LEU A 188 -2.23 5.19 -35.57
C LEU A 188 -2.21 3.85 -34.81
N ALA A 189 -1.47 2.86 -35.32
CA ALA A 189 -1.29 1.58 -34.65
C ALA A 189 -0.58 1.73 -33.30
N GLU A 190 0.51 2.50 -33.24
CA GLU A 190 1.23 2.75 -32.00
C GLU A 190 0.40 3.58 -31.00
N ALA A 191 -0.37 4.56 -31.48
CA ALA A 191 -1.28 5.33 -30.66
C ALA A 191 -2.37 4.44 -30.03
N ARG A 192 -2.97 3.53 -30.81
CA ARG A 192 -3.95 2.54 -30.32
C ARG A 192 -3.34 1.61 -29.27
N ARG A 193 -2.12 1.09 -29.51
CA ARG A 193 -1.39 0.25 -28.55
C ARG A 193 -1.17 0.98 -27.22
N ARG A 194 -0.69 2.23 -27.27
CA ARG A 194 -0.46 3.04 -26.06
C ARG A 194 -1.76 3.31 -25.30
N LEU A 195 -2.84 3.62 -26.02
CA LEU A 195 -4.15 3.82 -25.41
C LEU A 195 -4.65 2.54 -24.74
N ALA A 196 -4.56 1.39 -25.42
CA ALA A 196 -4.94 0.09 -24.86
C ALA A 196 -4.15 -0.22 -23.58
N ARG A 197 -2.82 -0.01 -23.60
CA ARG A 197 -1.97 -0.19 -22.42
C ARG A 197 -2.32 0.77 -21.27
N SER A 198 -2.70 2.01 -21.57
CA SER A 198 -3.14 2.97 -20.55
C SER A 198 -4.49 2.58 -19.95
N ALA A 199 -5.47 2.25 -20.79
CA ALA A 199 -6.79 1.82 -20.35
C ALA A 199 -6.75 0.50 -19.58
N ALA A 200 -5.78 -0.37 -19.89
CA ALA A 200 -5.52 -1.60 -19.16
C ALA A 200 -5.12 -1.34 -17.70
N PHE A 201 -4.28 -0.32 -17.45
CA PHE A 201 -3.90 0.05 -16.07
C PHE A 201 -5.15 0.39 -15.25
N ASP A 202 -6.00 1.28 -15.77
CA ASP A 202 -7.24 1.70 -15.12
C ASP A 202 -8.22 0.51 -14.94
N GLY A 203 -8.33 -0.32 -15.97
CA GLY A 203 -9.18 -1.52 -15.94
C GLY A 203 -8.76 -2.52 -14.87
N VAL A 204 -7.46 -2.75 -14.71
CA VAL A 204 -6.89 -3.63 -13.68
C VAL A 204 -7.08 -3.06 -12.28
N THR A 205 -6.82 -1.77 -12.07
CA THR A 205 -7.06 -1.13 -10.76
C THR A 205 -8.55 -1.16 -10.40
N ASN A 206 -9.44 -0.95 -11.39
CA ASN A 206 -10.88 -0.98 -11.17
C ASN A 206 -11.40 -2.39 -10.83
N ILE A 207 -10.98 -3.43 -11.57
CA ILE A 207 -11.45 -4.80 -11.30
C ILE A 207 -10.91 -5.34 -9.98
N SER A 208 -9.68 -4.97 -9.61
CA SER A 208 -9.10 -5.26 -8.29
C SER A 208 -9.93 -4.62 -7.16
N ALA A 209 -10.25 -3.32 -7.28
CA ALA A 209 -11.10 -2.64 -6.31
C ALA A 209 -12.53 -3.21 -6.26
N ALA A 210 -13.09 -3.59 -7.41
CA ALA A 210 -14.42 -4.21 -7.49
C ALA A 210 -14.47 -5.57 -6.79
N TYR A 211 -13.39 -6.37 -6.85
CA TYR A 211 -13.29 -7.60 -6.07
C TYR A 211 -13.43 -7.33 -4.57
N GLY A 212 -12.69 -6.35 -4.04
CA GLY A 212 -12.78 -5.90 -2.64
C GLY A 212 -14.21 -5.50 -2.26
N TYR A 213 -14.83 -4.67 -3.09
CA TYR A 213 -16.23 -4.24 -2.89
C TYR A 213 -17.20 -5.43 -2.79
N TYR A 214 -17.17 -6.37 -3.73
CA TYR A 214 -18.12 -7.49 -3.72
C TYR A 214 -17.86 -8.51 -2.62
N VAL A 215 -16.59 -8.75 -2.26
CA VAL A 215 -16.26 -9.68 -1.17
C VAL A 215 -16.68 -9.11 0.18
N ASP A 216 -16.56 -7.79 0.38
CA ASP A 216 -16.95 -7.08 1.59
C ASP A 216 -18.46 -7.10 1.80
N ASP A 217 -19.24 -6.92 0.72
CA ASP A 217 -20.70 -6.94 0.78
C ASP A 217 -21.31 -8.36 0.75
N SER A 218 -20.47 -9.41 0.76
CA SER A 218 -20.91 -10.82 0.59
C SER A 218 -21.73 -11.04 -0.69
N ASN A 219 -21.49 -10.23 -1.73
CA ASN A 219 -22.19 -10.30 -3.01
C ASN A 219 -21.51 -11.34 -3.92
N ALA A 220 -21.93 -12.59 -3.80
CA ALA A 220 -21.30 -13.70 -4.53
C ALA A 220 -21.47 -13.59 -6.06
N ALA A 221 -22.59 -13.06 -6.56
CA ALA A 221 -22.81 -12.92 -8.00
C ALA A 221 -21.90 -11.84 -8.60
N GLY A 222 -21.80 -10.67 -7.95
CA GLY A 222 -20.88 -9.61 -8.35
C GLY A 222 -19.43 -10.06 -8.28
N TRP A 223 -19.05 -10.72 -7.18
CA TRP A 223 -17.73 -11.32 -7.01
C TRP A 223 -17.40 -12.34 -8.10
N ALA A 224 -18.30 -13.27 -8.39
CA ALA A 224 -18.07 -14.27 -9.44
C ALA A 224 -17.86 -13.63 -10.81
N ASN A 225 -18.52 -12.49 -11.07
CA ASN A 225 -18.36 -11.75 -12.31
C ASN A 225 -17.02 -11.00 -12.40
N THR A 226 -16.25 -10.85 -11.32
CA THR A 226 -14.88 -10.30 -11.43
C THR A 226 -13.89 -11.34 -11.94
N MET A 227 -14.19 -12.63 -11.80
CA MET A 227 -13.31 -13.72 -12.19
C MET A 227 -13.44 -14.06 -13.68
N ALA A 228 -12.30 -14.36 -14.33
CA ALA A 228 -12.25 -14.87 -15.70
C ALA A 228 -12.85 -16.28 -15.76
N ALA A 229 -13.42 -16.67 -16.89
CA ALA A 229 -14.09 -17.97 -17.02
C ALA A 229 -13.17 -19.16 -16.65
N LYS A 230 -11.89 -19.09 -17.07
CA LYS A 230 -10.85 -20.07 -16.77
C LYS A 230 -9.84 -19.61 -15.70
N GLY A 231 -10.17 -18.52 -15.00
CA GLY A 231 -9.33 -18.02 -13.93
C GLY A 231 -9.33 -18.95 -12.71
N PHE A 232 -8.39 -18.73 -11.81
CA PHE A 232 -8.25 -19.49 -10.57
C PHE A 232 -7.99 -18.54 -9.41
N LYS A 233 -8.39 -18.97 -8.21
CA LYS A 233 -8.18 -18.17 -7.00
C LYS A 233 -7.85 -19.09 -5.83
N GLU A 234 -6.97 -18.59 -4.98
CA GLU A 234 -6.68 -19.17 -3.69
C GLU A 234 -7.81 -18.92 -2.70
N THR A 235 -8.35 -19.97 -2.10
CA THR A 235 -9.03 -19.88 -0.81
C THR A 235 -7.94 -19.80 0.27
N PRO A 236 -7.90 -18.71 1.06
CA PRO A 236 -6.78 -18.44 1.96
C PRO A 236 -6.43 -19.64 2.82
N PHE A 237 -5.15 -20.00 2.84
CA PHE A 237 -4.57 -21.05 3.69
C PHE A 237 -5.00 -22.48 3.34
N GLN A 238 -5.81 -22.67 2.29
CA GLN A 238 -6.32 -23.98 1.87
C GLN A 238 -5.71 -24.39 0.53
N GLY A 239 -5.83 -23.53 -0.48
CA GLY A 239 -5.38 -23.84 -1.84
C GLY A 239 -6.28 -23.22 -2.90
N TYR A 240 -6.04 -23.58 -4.16
CA TYR A 240 -6.67 -22.99 -5.32
C TYR A 240 -7.86 -23.79 -5.82
N HIS A 241 -8.88 -23.06 -6.28
CA HIS A 241 -9.91 -23.60 -7.15
C HIS A 241 -9.71 -23.08 -8.57
N ILE A 242 -9.82 -23.95 -9.56
CA ILE A 242 -9.57 -23.67 -10.98
C ILE A 242 -10.90 -23.59 -11.74
N GLY A 243 -11.11 -22.47 -12.41
CA GLY A 243 -12.32 -22.18 -13.17
C GLY A 243 -13.38 -21.46 -12.34
N ARG A 244 -14.10 -20.55 -12.99
CA ARG A 244 -15.13 -19.71 -12.35
C ARG A 244 -16.22 -20.54 -11.67
N ASP A 245 -16.64 -21.65 -12.26
CA ASP A 245 -17.72 -22.48 -11.72
C ASP A 245 -17.30 -23.19 -10.42
N ARG A 246 -16.04 -23.68 -10.36
CA ARG A 246 -15.44 -24.23 -9.13
C ARG A 246 -15.35 -23.18 -8.04
N LEU A 247 -14.95 -21.96 -8.41
CA LEU A 247 -14.89 -20.82 -7.49
C LEU A 247 -16.26 -20.45 -6.91
N ILE A 248 -17.29 -20.40 -7.76
CA ILE A 248 -18.68 -20.17 -7.34
C ILE A 248 -19.11 -21.29 -6.39
N ALA A 249 -18.87 -22.56 -6.72
CA ALA A 249 -19.24 -23.68 -5.86
C ALA A 249 -18.55 -23.64 -4.49
N ALA A 250 -17.27 -23.24 -4.45
CA ALA A 250 -16.51 -23.12 -3.21
C ALA A 250 -17.00 -21.96 -2.32
N ARG A 251 -17.48 -20.85 -2.92
CA ARG A 251 -17.83 -19.61 -2.21
C ARG A 251 -19.32 -19.48 -1.90
N VAL A 252 -20.21 -19.94 -2.77
CA VAL A 252 -21.66 -19.80 -2.61
C VAL A 252 -22.17 -20.86 -1.63
N ARG A 253 -22.12 -20.53 -0.34
CA ARG A 253 -22.86 -21.26 0.70
C ARG A 253 -24.04 -20.41 1.15
N GLY A 254 -25.17 -20.53 0.45
CA GLY A 254 -26.45 -19.92 0.82
C GLY A 254 -26.67 -18.48 0.34
N LYS A 255 -27.80 -17.89 0.75
CA LYS A 255 -28.20 -16.51 0.44
C LYS A 255 -27.25 -15.52 1.13
N ALA A 256 -26.87 -14.44 0.44
CA ALA A 256 -26.13 -13.35 1.06
C ALA A 256 -26.88 -12.85 2.32
N PRO A 257 -26.17 -12.63 3.43
CA PRO A 257 -26.82 -12.22 4.67
C PRO A 257 -27.40 -10.81 4.52
N GLU A 258 -28.61 -10.58 5.03
CA GLU A 258 -29.24 -9.24 5.03
C GLU A 258 -28.56 -8.27 5.99
N LYS A 259 -27.84 -8.80 6.99
CA LYS A 259 -27.04 -8.03 7.96
C LYS A 259 -25.73 -8.77 8.22
N GLN A 260 -24.65 -8.02 8.36
CA GLN A 260 -23.34 -8.57 8.71
C GLN A 260 -23.02 -8.35 10.19
N ALA A 261 -22.44 -9.36 10.85
CA ALA A 261 -22.05 -9.30 12.26
C ALA A 261 -20.71 -8.57 12.48
N GLY A 262 -19.98 -8.27 11.42
CA GLY A 262 -18.72 -7.54 11.42
C GLY A 262 -18.36 -7.05 10.03
N ILE A 263 -17.35 -6.20 9.97
CA ILE A 263 -16.77 -5.67 8.74
C ILE A 263 -15.35 -6.21 8.55
N SER A 264 -14.92 -6.33 7.30
CA SER A 264 -13.57 -6.77 6.93
C SER A 264 -13.16 -6.15 5.61
N TYR A 265 -12.99 -4.83 5.58
CA TYR A 265 -12.88 -4.11 4.30
C TYR A 265 -11.58 -4.40 3.58
N HIS A 266 -11.63 -4.86 2.33
CA HIS A 266 -10.43 -5.17 1.55
C HIS A 266 -9.89 -3.93 0.84
N TRP A 267 -9.13 -3.08 1.54
CA TRP A 267 -8.48 -1.93 0.89
C TRP A 267 -7.20 -2.38 0.18
N LEU A 268 -7.29 -2.49 -1.15
CA LEU A 268 -6.19 -2.86 -2.03
C LEU A 268 -5.46 -1.60 -2.51
N LEU A 269 -4.41 -1.25 -1.79
CA LEU A 269 -3.65 -0.01 -1.92
C LEU A 269 -2.35 -0.22 -2.72
N GLN A 270 -1.70 0.88 -3.10
CA GLN A 270 -0.38 0.91 -3.75
C GLN A 270 -0.25 -0.04 -4.96
N PRO A 271 -1.12 0.10 -5.98
CA PRO A 271 -1.10 -0.78 -7.14
C PRO A 271 0.23 -0.68 -7.89
N VAL A 272 0.85 -1.83 -8.14
CA VAL A 272 1.94 -1.98 -9.11
C VAL A 272 1.43 -2.86 -10.23
N VAL A 273 1.08 -2.26 -11.37
CA VAL A 273 0.49 -2.98 -12.50
C VAL A 273 1.46 -3.00 -13.67
N LEU A 274 1.81 -4.20 -14.12
CA LEU A 274 2.63 -4.45 -15.29
C LEU A 274 1.73 -4.93 -16.42
N VAL A 275 1.48 -4.04 -17.39
CA VAL A 275 0.63 -4.32 -18.54
C VAL A 275 1.46 -4.92 -19.69
N SER A 276 0.92 -5.99 -20.30
CA SER A 276 1.43 -6.60 -21.54
C SER A 276 1.52 -5.61 -22.71
N ASP A 277 2.36 -5.94 -23.70
CA ASP A 277 2.59 -5.05 -24.86
C ASP A 277 1.36 -4.83 -25.75
N ASP A 278 0.47 -5.80 -25.83
CA ASP A 278 -0.79 -5.69 -26.56
C ASP A 278 -1.93 -5.07 -25.72
N GLY A 279 -1.70 -4.84 -24.42
CA GLY A 279 -2.68 -4.27 -23.51
C GLY A 279 -3.84 -5.22 -23.16
N ARG A 280 -3.67 -6.54 -23.35
CA ARG A 280 -4.75 -7.54 -23.14
C ARG A 280 -4.61 -8.37 -21.87
N SER A 281 -3.48 -8.28 -21.20
CA SER A 281 -3.23 -8.89 -19.88
C SER A 281 -2.34 -8.03 -19.00
N ALA A 282 -2.36 -8.30 -17.69
CA ALA A 282 -1.49 -7.64 -16.74
C ALA A 282 -1.17 -8.53 -15.54
N THR A 283 -0.02 -8.27 -14.91
CA THR A 283 0.27 -8.72 -13.54
C THR A 283 0.08 -7.52 -12.61
N GLY A 284 -0.55 -7.73 -11.47
CA GLY A 284 -0.77 -6.68 -10.48
C GLY A 284 -0.31 -7.11 -9.09
N ARG A 285 0.37 -6.21 -8.39
CA ARG A 285 0.61 -6.33 -6.95
C ARG A 285 -0.15 -5.26 -6.20
N PHE A 286 -0.90 -5.65 -5.19
CA PHE A 286 -1.65 -4.73 -4.34
C PHE A 286 -1.34 -5.01 -2.87
N ARG A 287 -1.11 -3.96 -2.10
CA ARG A 287 -1.00 -4.06 -0.65
C ARG A 287 -2.40 -4.12 -0.06
N LEU A 288 -2.67 -5.14 0.74
CA LEU A 288 -3.88 -5.16 1.55
C LEU A 288 -3.66 -4.38 2.85
N PHE A 289 -4.57 -3.45 3.12
CA PHE A 289 -4.85 -2.97 4.47
C PHE A 289 -6.31 -3.30 4.77
N GLN A 290 -6.54 -4.28 5.64
CA GLN A 290 -7.89 -4.80 5.89
C GLN A 290 -8.35 -4.44 7.30
N PRO A 291 -8.99 -3.28 7.53
CA PRO A 291 -9.59 -2.98 8.82
C PRO A 291 -10.77 -3.91 9.10
N ARG A 292 -10.85 -4.40 10.33
CA ARG A 292 -11.84 -5.38 10.76
C ARG A 292 -12.39 -5.03 12.13
N THR A 293 -13.69 -5.25 12.30
CA THR A 293 -14.32 -5.22 13.62
C THR A 293 -15.66 -5.94 13.60
N GLY A 294 -16.02 -6.56 14.71
CA GLY A 294 -17.33 -7.16 14.93
C GLY A 294 -18.25 -6.24 15.73
N LYS A 295 -19.55 -6.55 15.71
CA LYS A 295 -20.55 -5.96 16.61
C LYS A 295 -20.21 -6.21 18.08
N THR A 296 -19.66 -7.38 18.37
CA THR A 296 -19.06 -7.72 19.66
C THR A 296 -17.54 -7.66 19.49
N VAL A 297 -16.86 -6.85 20.29
CA VAL A 297 -15.38 -6.84 20.33
C VAL A 297 -14.96 -8.20 20.87
N GLY A 298 -14.59 -9.08 19.95
CA GLY A 298 -14.33 -10.48 20.20
C GLY A 298 -13.21 -10.77 21.20
N LYS A 299 -13.06 -12.04 21.56
CA LYS A 299 -11.89 -12.56 22.28
C LYS A 299 -10.67 -12.59 21.34
N GLU A 300 -9.49 -12.76 21.91
CA GLU A 300 -8.28 -12.96 21.13
C GLU A 300 -8.45 -14.14 20.16
N GLY A 301 -8.08 -13.94 18.89
CA GLY A 301 -8.23 -14.95 17.84
C GLY A 301 -9.57 -14.96 17.13
N ASP A 302 -10.56 -14.18 17.58
CA ASP A 302 -11.83 -14.05 16.87
C ASP A 302 -11.61 -13.50 15.46
N PHE A 303 -12.34 -14.07 14.49
CA PHE A 303 -12.22 -13.68 13.09
C PHE A 303 -12.44 -12.16 12.96
N PHE A 304 -13.57 -11.63 13.46
CA PHE A 304 -13.85 -10.19 13.45
C PHE A 304 -13.35 -9.44 14.70
N ALA A 305 -12.21 -9.82 15.27
CA ALA A 305 -11.59 -9.01 16.32
C ALA A 305 -11.35 -7.57 15.81
N ALA A 306 -11.45 -6.58 16.71
CA ALA A 306 -11.21 -5.18 16.38
C ALA A 306 -9.71 -4.98 16.12
N GLN A 307 -9.29 -5.10 14.86
CA GLN A 307 -7.89 -5.11 14.43
C GLN A 307 -7.82 -4.77 12.92
N PHE A 308 -6.64 -4.87 12.31
CA PHE A 308 -6.51 -4.86 10.85
C PHE A 308 -5.60 -6.01 10.43
N TRP A 309 -5.76 -6.52 9.21
CA TRP A 309 -4.81 -7.46 8.62
C TRP A 309 -4.02 -6.77 7.51
N GLY A 310 -2.76 -7.17 7.35
CA GLY A 310 -1.89 -6.72 6.27
C GLY A 310 -1.40 -7.90 5.45
N GLY A 311 -1.40 -7.72 4.13
CA GLY A 311 -1.11 -8.76 3.14
C GLY A 311 -0.65 -8.17 1.82
N PHE A 312 -0.25 -9.03 0.88
CA PHE A 312 -0.10 -8.65 -0.51
C PHE A 312 -0.92 -9.59 -1.40
N TYR A 313 -1.56 -9.00 -2.40
CA TYR A 313 -2.15 -9.73 -3.52
C TYR A 313 -1.15 -9.71 -4.67
N HIS A 314 -0.91 -10.89 -5.26
CA HIS A 314 -0.09 -11.06 -6.45
C HIS A 314 -0.95 -11.67 -7.55
N ASP A 315 -1.68 -10.81 -8.24
CA ASP A 315 -2.75 -11.20 -9.13
C ASP A 315 -2.32 -11.12 -10.60
N ARG A 316 -3.06 -11.84 -11.44
CA ARG A 316 -3.01 -11.69 -12.90
C ARG A 316 -4.39 -11.38 -13.45
N TYR A 317 -4.42 -10.62 -14.54
CA TYR A 317 -5.62 -10.08 -15.14
C TYR A 317 -5.61 -10.27 -16.64
N VAL A 318 -6.80 -10.43 -17.22
CA VAL A 318 -7.01 -10.58 -18.67
C VAL A 318 -8.20 -9.75 -19.12
N LEU A 319 -8.14 -9.27 -20.36
CA LEU A 319 -9.27 -8.68 -21.07
C LEU A 319 -10.06 -9.80 -21.74
N GLU A 320 -11.20 -10.17 -21.14
CA GLU A 320 -12.11 -11.24 -21.59
C GLU A 320 -13.41 -10.60 -22.06
N ASP A 321 -13.79 -10.83 -23.33
CA ASP A 321 -15.03 -10.31 -23.93
C ASP A 321 -15.25 -8.79 -23.75
N GLY A 322 -14.14 -8.02 -23.82
CA GLY A 322 -14.15 -6.57 -23.68
C GLY A 322 -14.19 -6.06 -22.23
N ALA A 323 -14.17 -6.94 -21.23
CA ALA A 323 -14.13 -6.59 -19.81
C ALA A 323 -12.86 -7.13 -19.13
N TRP A 324 -12.26 -6.34 -18.24
CA TRP A 324 -11.16 -6.83 -17.42
C TRP A 324 -11.66 -7.83 -16.38
N LYS A 325 -10.95 -8.94 -16.26
CA LYS A 325 -11.24 -10.05 -15.35
C LYS A 325 -9.99 -10.48 -14.61
N ILE A 326 -10.19 -11.04 -13.42
CA ILE A 326 -9.14 -11.64 -12.61
C ILE A 326 -8.89 -13.05 -13.11
N TRP A 327 -7.69 -13.29 -13.62
CA TRP A 327 -7.22 -14.61 -14.09
C TRP A 327 -6.62 -15.42 -12.95
N GLU A 328 -5.83 -14.78 -12.11
CA GLU A 328 -5.20 -15.37 -10.92
C GLU A 328 -5.43 -14.42 -9.77
N LEU A 329 -6.01 -14.92 -8.69
CA LEU A 329 -6.09 -14.20 -7.43
C LEU A 329 -5.33 -15.01 -6.37
N THR A 330 -4.18 -14.49 -5.98
CA THR A 330 -3.30 -15.13 -5.01
C THR A 330 -3.10 -14.20 -3.84
N LEU A 331 -3.33 -14.76 -2.66
CA LEU A 331 -3.31 -14.00 -1.43
C LEU A 331 -2.18 -14.48 -0.55
N ASP A 332 -1.09 -13.72 -0.56
CA ASP A 332 0.06 -14.00 0.29
C ASP A 332 -0.17 -13.29 1.63
N GLU A 333 -1.08 -13.87 2.41
CA GLU A 333 -1.45 -13.43 3.75
C GLU A 333 -0.94 -14.37 4.85
N PRO A 334 -0.71 -13.86 6.08
CA PRO A 334 -0.66 -12.44 6.47
C PRO A 334 0.72 -11.99 6.96
N TYR A 335 1.22 -10.86 6.43
CA TYR A 335 2.48 -10.24 6.88
C TYR A 335 2.34 -9.60 8.26
N ILE A 336 1.16 -9.07 8.56
CA ILE A 336 0.83 -8.56 9.90
C ILE A 336 -0.61 -8.92 10.28
N VAL A 337 -0.73 -9.65 11.40
CA VAL A 337 -1.98 -9.85 12.12
C VAL A 337 -1.73 -9.43 13.56
N PRO A 338 -2.04 -8.18 13.93
CA PRO A 338 -1.88 -7.71 15.29
C PRO A 338 -2.88 -8.42 16.21
N VAL A 339 -2.73 -8.25 17.52
CA VAL A 339 -3.81 -8.57 18.47
C VAL A 339 -4.89 -7.48 18.41
N ALA A 340 -6.01 -7.68 19.10
CA ALA A 340 -7.09 -6.70 19.09
C ALA A 340 -6.64 -5.35 19.68
N TRP A 341 -7.34 -4.28 19.31
CA TRP A 341 -7.08 -2.93 19.78
C TRP A 341 -6.97 -2.82 21.30
N LYS A 342 -7.90 -3.44 22.02
CA LYS A 342 -7.91 -3.46 23.50
C LYS A 342 -6.71 -4.20 24.11
N ASP A 343 -6.10 -5.10 23.35
CA ASP A 343 -5.00 -5.96 23.80
C ASP A 343 -3.62 -5.41 23.38
N GLY A 344 -3.58 -4.28 22.67
CA GLY A 344 -2.34 -3.56 22.34
C GLY A 344 -1.87 -3.70 20.89
N VAL A 345 -2.77 -4.01 19.96
CA VAL A 345 -2.52 -4.00 18.50
C VAL A 345 -1.25 -4.77 18.10
N TRP A 346 -0.37 -4.18 17.29
CA TRP A 346 0.90 -4.79 16.93
C TRP A 346 1.97 -4.62 18.02
N ALA A 347 1.81 -3.63 18.91
CA ALA A 347 2.80 -3.30 19.92
C ALA A 347 2.90 -4.36 21.02
N ARG A 348 1.81 -5.07 21.36
CA ARG A 348 1.82 -6.15 22.35
C ARG A 348 1.70 -7.54 21.77
N ALA A 349 1.80 -7.68 20.46
CA ALA A 349 1.81 -8.98 19.83
C ALA A 349 2.99 -9.81 20.34
N LYS A 350 2.76 -11.09 20.60
CA LYS A 350 3.78 -12.08 20.98
C LYS A 350 3.72 -13.22 19.97
N ASP A 351 4.81 -13.98 19.87
CA ASP A 351 4.78 -15.23 19.12
C ASP A 351 3.68 -16.12 19.70
N PRO A 352 2.86 -16.76 18.83
CA PRO A 352 1.79 -17.61 19.31
C PRO A 352 2.36 -18.84 20.02
N ALA A 353 1.75 -19.22 21.16
CA ALA A 353 2.11 -20.45 21.85
C ALA A 353 1.82 -21.71 21.00
N GLN A 354 0.82 -21.65 20.12
CA GLN A 354 0.53 -22.67 19.12
C GLN A 354 0.13 -22.02 17.79
N PRO A 355 0.53 -22.59 16.64
CA PRO A 355 0.09 -22.13 15.33
C PRO A 355 -1.44 -22.02 15.27
N ARG A 356 -1.96 -20.89 14.76
CA ARG A 356 -3.39 -20.75 14.50
C ARG A 356 -3.80 -21.77 13.43
N ALA A 357 -4.64 -22.74 13.80
CA ALA A 357 -5.23 -23.67 12.87
C ALA A 357 -6.41 -23.01 12.15
N PHE A 358 -6.21 -22.56 10.91
CA PHE A 358 -7.33 -22.23 10.03
C PHE A 358 -7.78 -23.48 9.27
N GLY A 359 -8.98 -23.96 9.59
CA GLY A 359 -9.78 -24.87 8.76
C GLY A 359 -9.00 -25.96 8.03
N ALA A 360 -8.25 -26.81 8.76
CA ALA A 360 -7.52 -27.95 8.20
C ALA A 360 -8.41 -29.16 7.84
N GLY A 361 -9.70 -28.94 7.55
CA GLY A 361 -10.59 -30.00 7.09
C GLY A 361 -10.56 -30.04 5.57
N ASN A 362 -10.02 -31.12 4.98
CA ASN A 362 -10.01 -31.46 3.54
C ASN A 362 -10.73 -30.43 2.67
N ALA A 363 -10.05 -29.32 2.39
CA ALA A 363 -10.60 -28.33 1.49
C ALA A 363 -10.71 -29.01 0.13
N ASP A 364 -11.91 -29.05 -0.46
CA ASP A 364 -12.15 -29.53 -1.83
C ASP A 364 -11.54 -28.50 -2.81
N VAL A 365 -10.21 -28.43 -2.81
CA VAL A 365 -9.38 -27.55 -3.64
C VAL A 365 -8.71 -28.38 -4.73
N ASP A 366 -8.55 -27.80 -5.91
CA ASP A 366 -7.88 -28.45 -7.04
C ASP A 366 -6.35 -28.51 -6.82
N VAL A 367 -5.79 -27.50 -6.13
CA VAL A 367 -4.35 -27.44 -5.79
C VAL A 367 -4.19 -26.99 -4.34
N ALA A 368 -3.77 -27.88 -3.45
CA ALA A 368 -3.54 -27.55 -2.04
C ALA A 368 -2.40 -26.54 -1.88
N VAL A 369 -2.52 -25.58 -0.94
CA VAL A 369 -1.49 -24.56 -0.70
C VAL A 369 -0.11 -25.17 -0.36
N LYS A 370 -0.08 -26.30 0.37
CA LYS A 370 1.16 -27.06 0.67
C LYS A 370 1.91 -27.53 -0.57
N SER A 371 1.21 -27.77 -1.68
CA SER A 371 1.83 -28.22 -2.92
C SER A 371 2.72 -27.14 -3.58
N LEU A 372 2.57 -25.86 -3.19
CA LEU A 372 3.41 -24.77 -3.65
C LEU A 372 4.82 -24.78 -3.02
N GLY A 373 5.05 -25.66 -2.04
CA GLY A 373 6.37 -25.92 -1.48
C GLY A 373 6.98 -24.68 -0.84
N ARG A 374 8.16 -24.28 -1.32
CA ARG A 374 8.96 -23.18 -0.75
C ARG A 374 8.26 -21.82 -0.83
N ARG A 375 7.37 -21.62 -1.82
CA ARG A 375 6.59 -20.37 -1.95
C ARG A 375 5.73 -20.12 -0.71
N GLU A 376 5.15 -21.18 -0.17
CA GLU A 376 4.24 -21.12 0.99
C GLU A 376 4.94 -21.59 2.27
N GLN A 377 6.27 -21.57 2.32
CA GLN A 377 6.98 -21.97 3.53
C GLN A 377 6.75 -20.93 4.63
N HIS A 378 6.39 -21.39 5.83
CA HIS A 378 6.05 -20.59 7.02
C HIS A 378 4.71 -19.84 6.98
N PHE A 379 4.06 -19.74 5.82
CA PHE A 379 2.71 -19.17 5.71
C PHE A 379 1.66 -20.13 6.27
N TRP A 380 0.50 -19.58 6.63
CA TRP A 380 -0.62 -20.36 7.15
C TRP A 380 -1.10 -21.39 6.14
N GLY A 381 -1.26 -22.64 6.60
CA GLY A 381 -1.65 -23.76 5.74
C GLY A 381 -0.52 -24.33 4.86
N GLY A 382 0.59 -23.60 4.70
CA GLY A 382 1.72 -23.95 3.87
C GLY A 382 2.67 -25.00 4.47
N THR A 383 3.93 -24.98 4.03
CA THR A 383 4.95 -25.96 4.45
C THR A 383 5.83 -25.42 5.59
N GLY A 384 6.46 -26.33 6.35
CA GLY A 384 7.37 -25.97 7.44
C GLY A 384 6.67 -25.46 8.71
N GLU A 385 7.45 -24.91 9.63
CA GLU A 385 6.94 -24.31 10.87
C GLU A 385 6.27 -22.98 10.59
N GLN A 386 5.00 -22.83 10.98
CA GLN A 386 4.25 -21.60 10.78
C GLN A 386 4.88 -20.43 11.52
N LYS A 387 5.05 -19.30 10.83
CA LYS A 387 5.43 -18.01 11.43
C LYS A 387 4.28 -17.03 11.30
N GLN A 388 4.22 -16.08 12.22
CA GLN A 388 3.30 -14.94 12.14
C GLN A 388 3.90 -13.78 12.92
N TRP A 389 3.45 -12.56 12.63
CA TRP A 389 3.79 -11.38 13.44
C TRP A 389 3.68 -11.70 14.95
N PRO A 390 4.69 -11.38 15.78
CA PRO A 390 5.89 -10.56 15.55
C PRO A 390 7.10 -11.22 14.87
N SER A 391 7.03 -12.50 14.52
CA SER A 391 8.05 -13.18 13.73
C SER A 391 8.14 -12.67 12.28
N ILE A 392 9.30 -12.85 11.67
CA ILE A 392 9.59 -12.42 10.30
C ILE A 392 9.20 -13.52 9.31
N LEU A 393 8.24 -13.23 8.44
CA LEU A 393 7.89 -14.06 7.29
C LEU A 393 8.85 -13.79 6.11
N PRO A 394 9.13 -14.80 5.28
CA PRO A 394 9.89 -14.59 4.06
C PRO A 394 9.12 -13.65 3.13
N MET A 395 9.81 -12.64 2.59
CA MET A 395 9.29 -11.86 1.47
C MET A 395 9.88 -12.42 0.18
N TRP A 396 9.03 -12.93 -0.70
CA TRP A 396 9.42 -13.51 -1.99
C TRP A 396 8.90 -12.70 -3.17
#